data_AF-A0A369A6N9-F1
#
_entry.id   AF-A0A369A6N9-F1
#
_cell.length_a   1.000
_cell.length_b   1.000
_cell.length_c   1.000
_cell.angle_alpha   90.00
_cell.angle_beta   90.00
_cell.angle_gamma   90.00
#
_symmetry.space_group_name_H-M   'P 1'
#
loop_
_entity.id
_entity.type
_entity.pdbx_description
1 polymer ?
#
loop_
_entity_poly.entity_id
_entity_poly.type
_entity_poly.pdbx_seq_one_letter_code
_entity_poly.pdbx_strand_id
1 'polypeptide(L)'
;MPATFFIVPGWVSVFPDYLTWPEVWLLSQERDTIRNSRLFHIGSHTMYHPFLEQMANQMSSQDYQTFLDEEIGESRDWILDVTGQNKLFLALPFGDGANNKKIIDTCKKFGYTGIRHSIWNTITQSTLNIWSIPSLPILSFTEIEVIDDWLD
;
A
#
# COMPACT_ATOMS: atom_id res chain seq x y z
N MET A 1 -13.74 3.02 -13.54
CA MET A 1 -12.92 4.01 -12.80
C MET A 1 -11.58 3.39 -12.51
N PRO A 2 -10.47 4.13 -12.59
CA PRO A 2 -9.17 3.63 -12.17
C PRO A 2 -9.12 3.47 -10.64
N ALA A 3 -8.35 2.49 -10.15
CA ALA A 3 -8.18 2.24 -8.72
C ALA A 3 -6.80 1.65 -8.41
N THR A 4 -6.41 1.68 -7.14
CA THR A 4 -5.23 0.97 -6.63
C THR A 4 -5.67 -0.09 -5.62
N PHE A 5 -5.24 -1.33 -5.82
CA PHE A 5 -5.44 -2.43 -4.89
C PHE A 5 -4.15 -2.64 -4.10
N PHE A 6 -4.20 -2.45 -2.79
CA PHE A 6 -3.08 -2.74 -1.90
C PHE A 6 -3.23 -4.17 -1.39
N ILE A 7 -2.26 -5.03 -1.71
CA ILE A 7 -2.31 -6.45 -1.39
C ILE A 7 -1.20 -6.83 -0.40
N VAL A 8 -1.43 -7.90 0.35
CA VAL A 8 -0.42 -8.54 1.21
C VAL A 8 0.07 -9.79 0.45
N PRO A 9 1.25 -9.77 -0.22
CA PRO A 9 1.68 -10.87 -1.08
C PRO A 9 1.73 -12.23 -0.36
N GLY A 10 2.11 -12.28 0.91
CA GLY A 10 2.12 -13.50 1.70
C GLY A 10 0.73 -14.12 1.93
N TRP A 11 -0.35 -13.42 1.61
CA TRP A 11 -1.74 -13.89 1.77
C TRP A 11 -2.39 -14.30 0.44
N VAL A 12 -1.88 -13.78 -0.68
CA VAL A 12 -2.36 -14.08 -2.04
C VAL A 12 -2.10 -15.54 -2.38
N SER A 13 -3.11 -16.25 -2.90
CA SER A 13 -3.08 -17.70 -3.15
C SER A 13 -2.90 -18.58 -1.90
N VAL A 14 -2.85 -18.02 -0.68
CA VAL A 14 -2.69 -18.78 0.57
C VAL A 14 -4.01 -18.91 1.30
N PHE A 15 -4.77 -17.82 1.41
CA PHE A 15 -6.06 -17.80 2.10
C PHE A 15 -7.21 -17.75 1.09
N PRO A 16 -8.35 -18.45 1.37
CA PRO A 16 -9.44 -18.59 0.41
C PRO A 16 -10.20 -17.29 0.11
N ASP A 17 -10.16 -16.32 1.03
CA ASP A 17 -10.86 -15.03 0.91
C ASP A 17 -10.01 -13.96 0.20
N TYR A 18 -8.83 -14.33 -0.28
CA TYR A 18 -7.90 -13.45 -0.99
C TYR A 18 -7.78 -13.85 -2.45
N LEU A 19 -7.37 -12.89 -3.28
CA LEU A 19 -7.07 -13.17 -4.68
C LEU A 19 -5.97 -14.21 -4.81
N THR A 20 -5.96 -14.90 -5.95
CA THR A 20 -4.85 -15.71 -6.41
C THR A 20 -3.89 -14.88 -7.27
N TRP A 21 -2.64 -15.32 -7.40
CA TRP A 21 -1.67 -14.65 -8.28
C TRP A 21 -2.11 -14.52 -9.75
N PRO A 22 -2.75 -15.54 -10.38
CA PRO A 22 -3.35 -15.37 -11.69
C PRO A 22 -4.41 -14.27 -11.77
N GLU A 23 -5.25 -14.12 -10.73
CA GLU A 23 -6.26 -13.05 -10.68
C GLU A 23 -5.62 -11.67 -10.49
N VAL A 24 -4.58 -11.55 -9.64
CA VAL A 24 -3.79 -10.33 -9.49
C VAL A 24 -3.15 -9.94 -10.82
N TRP A 25 -2.59 -10.91 -11.56
CA TRP A 25 -2.04 -10.67 -12.88
C TRP A 25 -3.13 -10.18 -13.84
N LEU A 26 -4.27 -10.87 -13.95
CA LEU A 26 -5.39 -10.47 -14.81
C LEU A 26 -5.86 -9.05 -14.51
N LEU A 27 -6.15 -8.74 -13.24
CA LEU A 27 -6.53 -7.39 -12.79
C LEU A 27 -5.49 -6.35 -13.18
N SER A 28 -4.20 -6.67 -13.04
CA SER A 28 -3.13 -5.76 -13.40
C SER A 28 -3.09 -5.46 -14.91
N GLN A 29 -3.60 -6.35 -15.77
CA GLN A 29 -3.61 -6.14 -17.23
C GLN A 29 -4.82 -5.35 -17.72
N GLU A 30 -5.84 -5.11 -16.88
CA GLU A 30 -7.06 -4.41 -17.26
C GLU A 30 -6.80 -2.98 -17.73
N ARG A 31 -7.46 -2.59 -18.83
CA ARG A 31 -7.26 -1.30 -19.51
C ARG A 31 -8.57 -0.62 -19.85
N ASP A 32 -8.53 0.70 -19.78
CA ASP A 32 -9.61 1.57 -20.24
C ASP A 32 -9.69 1.46 -21.77
N THR A 33 -10.88 1.13 -22.30
CA THR A 33 -11.07 0.86 -23.74
C THR A 33 -10.89 2.09 -24.62
N ILE A 34 -11.00 3.30 -24.05
CA ILE A 34 -10.89 4.56 -24.79
C ILE A 34 -9.46 5.11 -24.68
N ARG A 35 -8.91 5.17 -23.46
CA ARG A 35 -7.60 5.77 -23.17
C ARG A 35 -6.44 4.79 -23.30
N ASN A 36 -6.73 3.49 -23.38
CA ASN A 36 -5.75 2.40 -23.36
C ASN A 36 -4.79 2.45 -22.16
N SER A 37 -5.16 3.18 -21.11
CA SER A 37 -4.42 3.28 -19.85
C SER A 37 -4.80 2.12 -18.93
N ARG A 38 -3.86 1.66 -18.11
CA ARG A 38 -4.14 0.64 -17.09
C ARG A 38 -5.22 1.17 -16.13
N LEU A 39 -6.24 0.36 -15.84
CA LEU A 39 -7.30 0.71 -14.90
C LEU A 39 -6.86 0.49 -13.46
N PHE A 40 -6.14 -0.61 -13.21
CA PHE A 40 -5.81 -1.04 -11.85
C PHE A 40 -4.32 -1.06 -11.61
N HIS A 41 -3.90 -0.33 -10.58
CA HIS A 41 -2.56 -0.38 -10.04
C HIS A 41 -2.52 -1.34 -8.86
N ILE A 42 -1.43 -2.10 -8.75
CA ILE A 42 -1.20 -2.95 -7.59
C ILE A 42 -0.19 -2.26 -6.69
N GLY A 43 -0.58 -2.01 -5.44
CA GLY A 43 0.27 -1.49 -4.38
C GLY A 43 0.59 -2.57 -3.35
N SER A 44 1.57 -2.31 -2.51
CA SER A 44 1.94 -3.20 -1.40
C SER A 44 1.19 -2.80 -0.12
N HIS A 45 0.81 -3.80 0.67
CA HIS A 45 0.39 -3.66 2.06
C HIS A 45 1.33 -4.44 2.98
N THR A 46 2.63 -4.38 2.65
CA THR A 46 3.74 -5.20 3.17
C THR A 46 3.64 -6.70 2.83
N MET A 47 4.63 -7.49 3.22
CA MET A 47 4.70 -8.92 2.91
C MET A 47 3.72 -9.74 3.74
N TYR A 48 3.65 -9.47 5.05
CA TYR A 48 2.85 -10.25 6.01
C TYR A 48 1.93 -9.41 6.91
N HIS A 49 1.78 -8.11 6.61
CA HIS A 49 0.88 -7.17 7.30
C HIS A 49 1.14 -6.96 8.83
N PRO A 50 2.39 -6.71 9.28
CA PRO A 50 2.69 -6.41 10.68
C PRO A 50 2.54 -4.92 11.01
N PHE A 51 2.56 -4.58 12.31
CA PHE A 51 2.74 -3.20 12.79
C PHE A 51 4.20 -2.76 12.62
N LEU A 52 4.53 -2.11 11.50
CA LEU A 52 5.91 -1.82 11.12
C LEU A 52 6.71 -1.02 12.16
N GLU A 53 6.15 0.01 12.77
CA GLU A 53 6.84 0.85 13.74
C GLU A 53 6.91 0.18 15.12
N GLN A 54 5.84 -0.49 15.54
CA GLN A 54 5.82 -1.17 16.85
C GLN A 54 6.85 -2.30 16.93
N MET A 55 7.11 -2.99 15.82
CA MET A 55 8.13 -4.04 15.76
C MET A 55 9.53 -3.53 16.10
N ALA A 56 9.82 -2.23 15.92
CA ALA A 56 11.12 -1.65 16.27
C ALA A 56 11.44 -1.78 17.78
N ASN A 57 10.42 -1.89 18.64
CA ASN A 57 10.59 -2.04 20.08
C ASN A 57 10.94 -3.48 20.50
N GLN A 58 10.79 -4.45 19.59
CA GLN A 58 10.94 -5.88 19.89
C GLN A 58 12.26 -6.46 19.39
N MET A 59 13.08 -5.67 18.69
CA MET A 59 14.26 -6.17 18.00
C MET A 59 15.38 -5.14 17.98
N SER A 60 16.61 -5.57 17.67
CA SER A 60 17.73 -4.65 17.53
C SER A 60 17.53 -3.74 16.31
N SER A 61 18.28 -2.63 16.23
CA SER A 61 18.23 -1.76 15.05
C SER A 61 18.62 -2.47 13.75
N GLN A 62 19.50 -3.48 13.82
CA GLN A 62 19.93 -4.24 12.64
C GLN A 62 18.84 -5.23 12.23
N ASP A 63 18.28 -5.96 13.19
CA ASP A 63 17.18 -6.90 12.93
C ASP A 63 15.94 -6.16 12.40
N TYR A 64 15.70 -4.94 12.90
CA TYR A 64 14.65 -4.07 12.38
C TYR A 64 14.85 -3.68 10.93
N GLN A 65 16.08 -3.39 10.51
CA GLN A 65 16.33 -3.11 9.11
C GLN A 65 16.12 -4.36 8.24
N THR A 66 16.55 -5.53 8.70
CA THR A 66 16.31 -6.80 7.99
C THR A 66 14.81 -7.07 7.85
N PHE A 67 14.05 -6.88 8.93
CA PHE A 67 12.60 -6.99 8.95
C PHE A 67 11.93 -6.02 7.97
N LEU A 68 12.35 -4.76 7.93
CA LEU A 68 11.82 -3.79 6.96
C LEU A 68 12.20 -4.16 5.52
N ASP A 69 13.41 -4.68 5.30
CA ASP A 69 13.85 -5.12 3.97
C ASP A 69 13.00 -6.29 3.46
N GLU A 70 12.61 -7.23 4.33
CA GLU A 70 11.68 -8.31 4.02
C GLU A 70 10.26 -7.77 3.75
N GLU A 71 9.68 -7.06 4.73
CA GLU A 71 8.29 -6.60 4.65
C GLU A 71 8.03 -5.64 3.49
N ILE A 72 8.99 -4.79 3.15
CA ILE A 72 8.85 -3.75 2.12
C ILE A 72 9.47 -4.20 0.80
N GLY A 73 10.68 -4.76 0.85
CA GLY A 73 11.46 -5.13 -0.34
C GLY A 73 10.93 -6.38 -1.02
N GLU A 74 10.79 -7.49 -0.30
CA GLU A 74 10.29 -8.74 -0.90
C GLU A 74 8.85 -8.58 -1.39
N SER A 75 8.02 -7.86 -0.63
CA SER A 75 6.65 -7.52 -1.05
C SER A 75 6.62 -6.79 -2.40
N ARG A 76 7.55 -5.84 -2.61
CA ARG A 76 7.66 -5.08 -3.85
C ARG A 76 8.14 -5.93 -5.01
N ASP A 77 9.18 -6.72 -4.78
CA ASP A 77 9.79 -7.56 -5.81
C ASP A 77 8.80 -8.60 -6.31
N TRP A 78 8.05 -9.24 -5.40
CA TRP A 78 7.01 -10.19 -5.78
C TRP A 78 5.92 -9.56 -6.66
N ILE A 79 5.42 -8.37 -6.28
CA ILE A 79 4.40 -7.67 -7.08
C ILE A 79 4.96 -7.27 -8.44
N LEU A 80 6.19 -6.78 -8.50
CA LEU A 80 6.85 -6.43 -9.76
C LEU A 80 6.96 -7.65 -10.67
N ASP A 81 7.46 -8.77 -10.14
CA ASP A 81 7.73 -9.98 -10.92
C ASP A 81 6.45 -10.53 -11.56
N VAL A 82 5.34 -10.52 -10.82
CA VAL A 82 4.05 -11.00 -11.34
C VAL A 82 3.41 -9.99 -12.30
N THR A 83 3.40 -8.70 -11.95
CA THR A 83 2.54 -7.71 -12.64
C THR A 83 3.26 -6.83 -13.66
N GLY A 84 4.60 -6.82 -13.63
CA GLY A 84 5.46 -5.90 -14.36
C GLY A 84 5.35 -4.43 -13.91
N GLN A 85 4.65 -4.15 -12.80
CA GLN A 85 4.51 -2.78 -12.29
C GLN A 85 5.70 -2.43 -11.40
N ASN A 86 6.42 -1.35 -11.73
CA ASN A 86 7.60 -0.91 -11.00
C ASN A 86 7.40 0.40 -10.21
N LYS A 87 6.24 1.04 -10.35
CA LYS A 87 5.85 2.25 -9.62
C LYS A 87 4.77 1.89 -8.61
N LEU A 88 5.20 1.54 -7.40
CA LEU A 88 4.32 1.04 -6.34
C LEU A 88 4.16 2.08 -5.23
N PHE A 89 2.97 2.14 -4.67
CA PHE A 89 2.72 2.77 -3.39
C PHE A 89 2.68 1.70 -2.30
N LEU A 90 3.17 2.05 -1.11
CA LEU A 90 2.95 1.28 0.11
C LEU A 90 1.72 1.84 0.84
N ALA A 91 0.78 0.98 1.22
CA ALA A 91 -0.19 1.30 2.26
C ALA A 91 0.35 0.76 3.58
N LEU A 92 0.46 1.60 4.61
CA LEU A 92 0.90 1.16 5.93
C LEU A 92 -0.19 0.32 6.60
N PRO A 93 0.10 -0.94 7.01
CA PRO A 93 -0.80 -1.72 7.86
C PRO A 93 -1.20 -0.91 9.08
N PHE A 94 -2.50 -0.80 9.32
CA PHE A 94 -3.06 -0.03 10.43
C PHE A 94 -2.70 1.48 10.46
N GLY A 95 -2.02 2.00 9.43
CA GLY A 95 -1.42 3.34 9.45
C GLY A 95 -0.15 3.46 10.31
N ASP A 96 0.37 2.35 10.84
CA ASP A 96 1.52 2.31 11.75
C ASP A 96 2.82 2.67 11.03
N GLY A 97 3.62 3.59 11.59
CA GLY A 97 4.83 4.09 10.95
C GLY A 97 4.65 5.31 10.04
N ALA A 98 3.51 6.00 10.12
CA ALA A 98 3.30 7.25 9.38
C ALA A 98 4.39 8.28 9.74
N ASN A 99 5.02 8.87 8.73
CA ASN A 99 6.16 9.79 8.85
C ASN A 99 7.44 9.19 9.48
N ASN A 100 7.49 7.88 9.73
CA ASN A 100 8.69 7.23 10.25
C ASN A 100 9.81 7.23 9.19
N LYS A 101 10.94 7.86 9.54
CA LYS A 101 12.05 8.05 8.60
C LYS A 101 12.65 6.74 8.10
N LYS A 102 12.80 5.72 8.95
CA LYS A 102 13.40 4.43 8.55
C LYS A 102 12.50 3.73 7.53
N ILE A 103 11.20 3.71 7.75
CA ILE A 103 10.23 3.12 6.82
C ILE A 103 10.25 3.87 5.48
N ILE A 104 10.23 5.20 5.49
CA ILE A 104 10.31 6.02 4.27
C ILE A 104 11.62 5.76 3.51
N ASP A 105 12.75 5.71 4.20
CA ASP A 105 14.05 5.46 3.57
C ASP A 105 14.12 4.05 2.97
N THR A 106 13.57 3.04 3.63
CA THR A 106 13.46 1.68 3.08
C THR A 106 12.56 1.65 1.85
N CYS A 107 11.40 2.32 1.87
CA CYS A 107 10.54 2.45 0.68
C CYS A 107 11.29 3.09 -0.49
N LYS A 108 12.05 4.17 -0.24
CA LYS A 108 12.88 4.81 -1.26
C LYS A 108 13.98 3.89 -1.79
N LYS A 109 14.66 3.15 -0.90
CA LYS A 109 15.70 2.16 -1.25
C LYS A 109 15.17 1.11 -2.24
N PHE A 110 13.95 0.60 -2.03
CA PHE A 110 13.32 -0.38 -2.92
C PHE A 110 12.51 0.21 -4.08
N GLY A 111 12.56 1.54 -4.28
CA GLY A 111 11.97 2.19 -5.45
C GLY A 111 10.45 2.35 -5.40
N TYR A 112 9.84 2.36 -4.22
CA TYR A 112 8.46 2.82 -4.07
C TYR A 112 8.33 4.29 -4.49
N THR A 113 7.13 4.71 -4.89
CA THR A 113 6.84 6.08 -5.34
C THR A 113 6.06 6.88 -4.32
N GLY A 114 5.57 6.26 -3.25
CA GLY A 114 4.90 6.93 -2.16
C GLY A 114 4.33 5.99 -1.10
N ILE A 115 3.79 6.59 -0.05
CA ILE A 115 3.21 5.88 1.10
C ILE A 115 1.84 6.49 1.41
N ARG A 116 0.83 5.65 1.59
CA ARG A 116 -0.46 6.02 2.18
C ARG A 116 -0.62 5.45 3.59
N HIS A 117 -1.38 6.13 4.44
CA HIS A 117 -1.67 5.71 5.80
C HIS A 117 -3.10 6.05 6.23
N SER A 118 -3.55 5.40 7.30
CA SER A 118 -4.92 5.50 7.82
C SER A 118 -5.17 6.68 8.77
N ILE A 119 -4.21 7.61 8.94
CA ILE A 119 -4.48 8.88 9.65
C ILE A 119 -5.50 9.70 8.84
N TRP A 120 -6.62 10.05 9.48
CA TRP A 120 -7.73 10.77 8.87
C TRP A 120 -7.33 12.20 8.53
N ASN A 121 -7.25 12.50 7.24
CA ASN A 121 -7.08 13.86 6.75
C ASN A 121 -7.39 13.92 5.24
N THR A 122 -7.65 15.10 4.73
CA THR A 122 -7.77 15.36 3.29
C THR A 122 -6.47 15.94 2.74
N ILE A 123 -6.29 15.81 1.42
CA ILE A 123 -5.10 16.31 0.73
C ILE A 123 -5.49 17.46 -0.17
N THR A 124 -4.79 18.58 -0.03
CA THR A 124 -4.81 19.67 -1.01
C THR A 124 -3.52 19.62 -1.83
N GLN A 125 -3.49 20.24 -3.02
CA GLN A 125 -2.25 20.32 -3.79
C GLN A 125 -1.10 20.97 -2.99
N SER A 126 -1.41 21.95 -2.14
CA SER A 126 -0.44 22.63 -1.27
C SER A 126 0.07 21.77 -0.09
N THR A 127 -0.67 20.72 0.29
CA THR A 127 -0.33 19.87 1.45
C THR A 127 0.08 18.45 1.05
N LEU A 128 0.19 18.17 -0.26
CA LEU A 128 0.56 16.85 -0.74
C LEU A 128 2.01 16.50 -0.37
N ASN A 129 2.14 15.54 0.55
CA ASN A 129 3.37 14.80 0.77
C ASN A 129 3.18 13.36 0.26
N ILE A 130 3.81 13.01 -0.86
CA ILE A 130 3.67 11.69 -1.47
C ILE A 130 4.17 10.55 -0.57
N TRP A 131 5.02 10.86 0.42
CA TRP A 131 5.54 9.91 1.42
C TRP A 131 4.69 9.86 2.70
N SER A 132 3.57 10.57 2.75
CA SER A 132 2.64 10.61 3.88
C SER A 132 1.25 11.01 3.39
N ILE A 133 0.67 10.18 2.53
CA ILE A 133 -0.68 10.40 1.97
C ILE A 133 -1.71 9.92 3.01
N PRO A 134 -2.50 10.80 3.64
CA PRO A 134 -3.61 10.39 4.50
C PRO A 134 -4.71 9.70 3.71
N SER A 135 -5.63 9.07 4.43
CA SER A 135 -6.81 8.45 3.83
C SER A 135 -8.03 8.64 4.71
N LEU A 136 -9.20 8.59 4.07
CA LEU A 136 -10.49 8.56 4.74
C LEU A 136 -10.99 7.11 4.71
N PRO A 137 -10.88 6.36 5.81
CA PRO A 137 -11.32 4.98 5.82
C PRO A 137 -12.85 4.91 5.85
N ILE A 138 -13.40 4.09 4.97
CA ILE A 138 -14.80 3.66 5.04
C ILE A 138 -14.84 2.42 5.93
N LEU A 139 -15.42 2.58 7.12
CA LEU A 139 -15.53 1.54 8.13
C LEU A 139 -16.91 0.90 8.09
N SER A 140 -17.09 -0.23 8.77
CA SER A 140 -18.39 -0.94 8.81
C SER A 140 -19.54 -0.12 9.41
N PHE A 141 -19.21 0.97 10.11
CA PHE A 141 -20.14 1.90 10.75
C PHE A 141 -20.11 3.29 10.11
N THR A 142 -19.42 3.47 8.98
CA THR A 142 -19.47 4.73 8.24
C THR A 142 -20.82 4.83 7.54
N GLU A 143 -21.70 5.66 8.10
CA GLU A 143 -22.98 6.02 7.48
C GLU A 143 -22.75 6.68 6.12
N ILE A 144 -23.63 6.41 5.15
CA ILE A 144 -23.45 6.89 3.76
C ILE A 144 -23.51 8.42 3.69
N GLU A 145 -24.31 9.05 4.55
CA GLU A 145 -24.49 10.50 4.62
C GLU A 145 -23.20 11.22 5.04
N VAL A 146 -22.31 10.56 5.80
CA VAL A 146 -21.02 11.13 6.22
C VAL A 146 -20.04 11.21 5.06
N ILE A 147 -20.23 10.42 3.99
CA ILE A 147 -19.37 10.45 2.81
C ILE A 147 -19.56 11.76 2.04
N ASP A 148 -20.79 12.29 1.99
CA ASP A 148 -21.10 13.55 1.31
C ASP A 148 -20.37 14.72 1.99
N ASP A 149 -20.33 14.74 3.33
CA ASP A 149 -19.60 15.75 4.12
C ASP A 149 -18.08 15.77 3.84
N TRP A 150 -17.51 14.69 3.29
CA TRP A 150 -16.08 14.63 2.93
C TRP A 150 -15.78 15.10 1.51
N LEU A 151 -16.81 15.26 0.67
CA LEU A 151 -16.70 15.64 -0.73
C LEU A 151 -16.91 17.14 -0.97
N ASP A 152 -17.43 17.86 0.03
CA ASP A 152 -17.60 19.33 0.05
C ASP A 152 -16.31 20.09 0.45
#